data_AF-A0A378B7B6-F1
#
_entry.id   AF-A0A378B7B6-F1
#
_cell.length_a   1.000
_cell.length_b   1.000
_cell.length_c   1.000
_cell.angle_alpha   90.00
_cell.angle_beta   90.00
_cell.angle_gamma   90.00
#
_symmetry.space_group_name_H-M   'P 1'
#
loop_
_entity.id
_entity.type
_entity.pdbx_description
1 polymer ?
#
loop_
_entity_poly.entity_id
_entity_poly.type
_entity_poly.pdbx_seq_one_letter_code
_entity_poly.pdbx_strand_id
1 'polypeptide(L)'
;MNHLESFGWLATFSGVTTTTVPNAGVEAQLKQPDAINKQLRNFTVVVGEKDSVTGKDIAGLKSELEKQQIKFDYHQYPGLNHEMDVWRPAYAEFVQKLFK
;
A
#
# COMPACT_ATOMS: atom_id res chain seq x y z
N MET A 1 6.00 7.70 -0.86
CA MET A 1 5.86 8.39 0.44
C MET A 1 6.88 9.52 0.67
N ASN A 2 7.74 9.90 -0.29
CA ASN A 2 8.73 10.98 -0.06
C ASN A 2 8.14 12.40 0.05
N HIS A 3 6.85 12.58 -0.29
CA HIS A 3 6.14 13.86 -0.30
C HIS A 3 4.84 13.76 0.49
N LEU A 4 4.91 13.22 1.70
CA LEU A 4 3.73 12.92 2.51
C LEU A 4 2.89 14.19 2.75
N GLU A 5 3.54 15.34 2.90
CA GLU A 5 2.92 16.67 3.05
C GLU A 5 2.03 17.08 1.86
N SER A 6 2.25 16.50 0.68
CA SER A 6 1.57 16.87 -0.56
C SER A 6 0.40 15.95 -0.92
N PHE A 7 0.34 14.73 -0.36
CA PHE A 7 -0.64 13.71 -0.75
C PHE A 7 -1.40 13.17 0.46
N GLY A 8 -2.73 13.30 0.43
CA GLY A 8 -3.63 12.81 1.49
C GLY A 8 -4.24 11.42 1.24
N TRP A 9 -4.09 10.87 0.03
CA TRP A 9 -4.58 9.54 -0.33
C TRP A 9 -3.48 8.80 -1.08
N LEU A 10 -3.23 7.55 -0.69
CA LEU A 10 -2.20 6.70 -1.28
C LEU A 10 -2.76 5.31 -1.53
N ALA A 11 -2.40 4.72 -2.66
CA ALA A 11 -2.69 3.32 -2.94
C ALA A 11 -1.53 2.63 -3.64
N THR A 12 -1.36 1.34 -3.37
CA THR A 12 -0.47 0.44 -4.11
C THR A 12 -1.26 -0.82 -4.47
N PHE A 13 -1.26 -1.19 -5.75
CA PHE A 13 -1.92 -2.38 -6.28
C PHE A 13 -0.84 -3.27 -6.89
N SER A 14 -0.49 -4.36 -6.23
CA SER A 14 0.64 -5.23 -6.61
C SER A 14 1.93 -4.43 -6.87
N GLY A 15 2.28 -3.49 -6.00
CA GLY A 15 3.49 -2.68 -6.14
C GLY A 15 4.73 -3.31 -5.51
N VAL A 16 5.91 -2.98 -6.05
CA VAL A 16 7.19 -3.19 -5.38
C VAL A 16 7.34 -2.27 -4.17
N THR A 17 8.04 -2.70 -3.13
CA THR A 17 8.17 -1.95 -1.88
C THR A 17 9.62 -1.93 -1.39
N THR A 18 9.85 -1.29 -0.24
CA THR A 18 11.16 -1.31 0.43
C THR A 18 11.61 -2.71 0.84
N THR A 19 10.72 -3.71 0.76
CA THR A 19 11.02 -5.12 1.03
C THR A 19 12.05 -5.69 0.07
N THR A 20 11.93 -5.42 -1.25
CA THR A 20 12.91 -5.88 -2.24
C THR A 20 13.66 -4.73 -2.92
N VAL A 21 13.13 -3.51 -2.87
CA VAL A 21 13.73 -2.31 -3.47
C VAL A 21 13.94 -1.25 -2.38
N PRO A 22 15.10 -1.27 -1.68
CA PRO A 22 15.39 -0.34 -0.60
C PRO A 22 15.22 1.11 -1.01
N ASN A 23 14.66 1.92 -0.10
CA ASN A 23 14.47 3.35 -0.34
C ASN A 23 14.52 4.09 1.00
N ALA A 24 15.65 4.74 1.27
CA ALA A 24 15.90 5.41 2.54
C ALA A 24 14.85 6.48 2.89
N GLY A 25 14.31 7.20 1.90
CA GLY A 25 13.27 8.20 2.12
C GLY A 25 11.95 7.57 2.59
N VAL A 26 11.54 6.48 1.94
CA VAL A 26 10.33 5.74 2.33
C VAL A 26 10.51 5.06 3.69
N GLU A 27 11.67 4.46 3.95
CA GLU A 27 11.98 3.84 5.26
C GLU A 27 11.98 4.86 6.40
N ALA A 28 12.53 6.05 6.17
CA ALA A 28 12.51 7.13 7.16
C ALA A 28 11.08 7.58 7.47
N GLN A 29 10.21 7.65 6.46
CA GLN A 29 8.80 7.99 6.65
C GLN A 29 8.04 6.90 7.40
N LEU A 30 8.26 5.62 7.05
CA LEU A 30 7.61 4.51 7.74
C LEU A 30 7.90 4.53 9.25
N LYS A 31 9.10 4.94 9.68
CA LYS A 31 9.48 5.13 11.09
C LYS A 31 8.77 6.29 11.81
N GLN A 32 7.88 7.01 11.12
CA GLN A 32 7.08 8.11 11.67
C GLN A 32 5.58 7.80 11.54
N PRO A 33 5.07 6.74 12.19
CA PRO A 33 3.70 6.25 11.99
C PRO A 33 2.63 7.29 12.36
N ASP A 34 2.88 8.12 13.37
CA ASP A 34 1.96 9.20 13.77
C ASP A 34 1.81 10.27 12.68
N ALA A 35 2.90 10.61 11.99
CA ALA A 35 2.85 11.57 10.89
C ALA A 35 2.06 10.99 9.70
N ILE A 36 2.27 9.72 9.37
CA ILE A 36 1.51 9.01 8.33
C ILE A 36 0.02 8.97 8.68
N ASN A 37 -0.31 8.52 9.88
CA ASN A 37 -1.70 8.38 10.34
C ASN A 37 -2.43 9.73 10.45
N LYS A 38 -1.70 10.83 10.69
CA LYS A 38 -2.25 12.18 10.72
C LYS A 38 -2.48 12.73 9.31
N GLN A 39 -1.57 12.44 8.37
CA GLN A 39 -1.56 13.04 7.04
C GLN A 39 -2.42 12.27 6.03
N LEU A 40 -2.32 10.94 6.02
CA LEU A 40 -3.08 10.10 5.09
C LEU A 40 -4.51 9.91 5.60
N ARG A 41 -5.46 10.38 4.79
CA ARG A 41 -6.89 10.11 4.94
C ARG A 41 -7.24 8.68 4.52
N ASN A 42 -6.48 8.12 3.58
CA ASN A 42 -6.56 6.73 3.20
C ASN A 42 -5.20 6.22 2.72
N PHE A 43 -4.87 4.99 3.10
CA PHE A 43 -3.79 4.22 2.51
C PHE A 43 -4.33 2.84 2.13
N THR A 44 -4.39 2.51 0.84
CA THR A 44 -4.90 1.22 0.35
C THR A 44 -3.77 0.34 -0.18
N VAL A 45 -3.73 -0.92 0.25
CA VAL A 45 -2.76 -1.93 -0.17
C VAL A 45 -3.51 -3.13 -0.74
N VAL A 46 -3.25 -3.47 -2.00
CA VAL A 46 -3.94 -4.56 -2.69
C VAL A 46 -2.97 -5.50 -3.38
N VAL A 47 -3.28 -6.80 -3.40
CA VAL A 47 -2.50 -7.82 -4.12
C VAL A 47 -3.38 -9.00 -4.56
N GLY A 48 -2.94 -9.76 -5.56
CA GLY A 48 -3.47 -11.09 -5.85
C GLY A 48 -2.90 -12.14 -4.89
N GLU A 49 -3.69 -13.11 -4.44
CA GLU A 49 -3.23 -14.18 -3.55
C GLU A 49 -2.04 -14.97 -4.12
N LYS A 50 -2.03 -15.17 -5.45
CA LYS A 50 -0.99 -15.92 -6.17
C LYS A 50 0.01 -15.01 -6.89
N ASP A 51 0.08 -13.73 -6.54
CA ASP A 51 1.03 -12.78 -7.14
C ASP A 51 2.48 -13.18 -6.82
N SER A 52 3.11 -13.89 -7.75
CA SER A 52 4.50 -14.34 -7.64
C SER A 52 5.53 -13.26 -7.97
N VAL A 53 5.08 -12.09 -8.47
CA VAL A 53 5.95 -10.99 -8.90
C VAL A 53 6.22 -10.04 -7.74
N THR A 54 5.16 -9.62 -7.05
CA THR A 54 5.20 -8.60 -5.99
C THR A 54 4.54 -9.04 -4.68
N GLY A 55 4.03 -10.28 -4.60
CA GLY A 55 3.39 -10.78 -3.37
C GLY A 55 4.30 -10.72 -2.14
N LYS A 56 5.60 -10.98 -2.31
CA LYS A 56 6.59 -10.83 -1.23
C LYS A 56 6.72 -9.37 -0.80
N ASP A 57 6.74 -8.43 -1.73
CA ASP A 57 6.83 -7.00 -1.45
C ASP A 57 5.62 -6.48 -0.68
N ILE A 58 4.42 -6.89 -1.08
CA ILE A 58 3.19 -6.49 -0.40
C ILE A 58 3.10 -7.15 0.98
N ALA A 59 3.47 -8.42 1.12
CA ALA A 59 3.50 -9.09 2.41
C ALA A 59 4.46 -8.40 3.39
N GLY A 60 5.67 -8.05 2.94
CA GLY A 60 6.65 -7.33 3.76
C GLY A 60 6.16 -5.93 4.16
N LEU A 61 5.57 -5.18 3.22
CA LEU A 61 4.96 -3.89 3.54
C LEU A 61 3.81 -4.04 4.55
N LYS A 62 2.88 -4.99 4.33
CA LYS A 62 1.77 -5.25 5.26
C LYS A 62 2.28 -5.51 6.67
N SER A 63 3.26 -6.40 6.83
CA SER A 63 3.84 -6.71 8.15
C SER A 63 4.47 -5.48 8.80
N GLU A 64 5.16 -4.63 8.03
CA GLU A 64 5.75 -3.41 8.56
C GLU A 64 4.69 -2.39 8.99
N LEU A 65 3.63 -2.20 8.18
CA LEU A 65 2.52 -1.31 8.53
C LEU A 65 1.80 -1.77 9.80
N GLU A 66 1.54 -3.08 9.94
CA GLU A 66 0.93 -3.67 11.14
C GLU A 66 1.81 -3.47 12.37
N LYS A 67 3.12 -3.77 12.26
CA LYS A 67 4.09 -3.61 13.33
C LYS A 67 4.18 -2.15 13.82
N GLN A 68 4.12 -1.19 12.90
CA GLN A 68 4.18 0.23 13.21
C GLN A 68 2.82 0.86 13.54
N GLN A 69 1.74 0.07 13.53
CA GLN A 69 0.37 0.54 13.77
C GLN A 69 -0.05 1.67 12.81
N ILE A 70 0.44 1.63 11.58
CA ILE A 70 0.01 2.53 10.50
C ILE A 70 -1.37 2.06 10.03
N LYS A 71 -2.29 2.99 9.81
CA LYS A 71 -3.65 2.71 9.34
C LYS A 71 -3.63 2.50 7.82
N PHE A 72 -4.17 1.38 7.38
CA PHE A 72 -4.32 1.07 5.96
C PHE A 72 -5.50 0.11 5.72
N ASP A 73 -6.07 0.20 4.54
CA ASP A 73 -6.99 -0.80 4.00
C ASP A 73 -6.15 -1.89 3.30
N TYR A 74 -6.50 -3.15 3.54
CA TYR A 74 -5.86 -4.29 2.88
C TYR A 74 -6.89 -5.15 2.17
N HIS A 75 -6.63 -5.47 0.90
CA HIS A 75 -7.43 -6.43 0.15
C HIS A 75 -6.52 -7.42 -0.60
N GLN A 76 -6.82 -8.71 -0.46
CA GLN A 76 -6.17 -9.76 -1.22
C GLN A 76 -7.22 -10.47 -2.08
N TYR A 77 -7.02 -10.49 -3.39
CA TYR A 77 -7.93 -11.16 -4.31
C TYR A 77 -7.62 -12.66 -4.39
N PRO A 78 -8.55 -13.55 -3.98
CA PRO A 78 -8.31 -14.99 -3.99
C PRO A 78 -8.07 -15.55 -5.39
N GLY A 79 -7.09 -16.44 -5.54
CA GLY A 79 -6.79 -17.14 -6.78
C GLY A 79 -6.16 -16.32 -7.91
N LEU A 80 -6.09 -14.99 -7.79
CA LEU A 80 -5.54 -14.10 -8.82
C LEU A 80 -4.04 -13.88 -8.66
N ASN A 81 -3.37 -13.63 -9.78
CA ASN A 81 -1.92 -13.37 -9.86
C ASN A 81 -1.65 -11.85 -10.01
N HIS A 82 -0.56 -11.50 -10.70
CA HIS A 82 -0.16 -10.14 -11.01
C HIS A 82 -0.85 -9.63 -12.29
N GLU A 83 -2.13 -9.30 -12.20
CA GLU A 83 -2.96 -9.07 -13.38
C GLU A 83 -4.06 -8.01 -13.21
N MET A 84 -4.63 -7.57 -14.34
CA MET A 84 -5.61 -6.48 -14.37
C MET A 84 -6.90 -6.79 -13.60
N ASP A 85 -7.24 -8.06 -13.39
CA ASP A 85 -8.42 -8.46 -12.63
C ASP A 85 -8.26 -8.18 -11.13
N VAL A 86 -7.03 -7.91 -10.67
CA VAL A 86 -6.74 -7.31 -9.36
C VAL A 86 -6.87 -5.78 -9.44
N TRP A 87 -6.20 -5.15 -10.42
CA TRP A 87 -6.01 -3.69 -10.40
C TRP A 87 -7.24 -2.89 -10.79
N ARG A 88 -8.04 -3.35 -11.77
CA ARG A 88 -9.25 -2.65 -12.22
C ARG A 88 -10.27 -2.48 -11.09
N PRO A 89 -10.71 -3.54 -10.40
CA PRO A 89 -11.67 -3.38 -9.31
C PRO A 89 -11.06 -2.63 -8.11
N ALA A 90 -9.79 -2.86 -7.79
CA ALA A 90 -9.10 -2.14 -6.72
C ALA A 90 -9.05 -0.62 -6.95
N TYR A 91 -8.73 -0.21 -8.18
CA TYR A 91 -8.75 1.19 -8.58
C TYR A 91 -10.17 1.76 -8.50
N ALA A 92 -11.16 1.05 -9.05
CA ALA A 92 -12.55 1.48 -9.02
C ALA A 92 -13.06 1.70 -7.60
N GLU A 93 -12.70 0.83 -6.64
CA GLU A 93 -13.03 0.99 -5.22
C GLU A 93 -12.27 2.18 -4.59
N PHE A 94 -10.96 2.27 -4.83
CA PHE A 94 -10.12 3.31 -4.26
C PHE A 94 -10.57 4.72 -4.67
N VAL A 95 -10.93 4.94 -5.94
CA VAL A 95 -11.37 6.27 -6.40
C VAL A 95 -12.68 6.72 -5.73
N GLN A 96 -13.52 5.80 -5.27
CA GLN A 96 -14.70 6.13 -4.49
C GLN A 96 -14.35 6.66 -3.09
N LYS A 97 -13.11 6.52 -2.62
CA LYS A 97 -12.65 7.01 -1.30
C LYS A 97 -11.98 8.39 -1.38
N LEU A 98 -11.68 8.87 -2.59
CA LEU A 98 -10.99 10.14 -2.80
C LEU A 98 -11.89 11.33 -2.53
N PHE A 99 -11.34 12.36 -1.88
CA PHE A 99 -11.99 13.67 -1.62
C PHE A 99 -13.34 13.60 -0.89
N LYS A 100 -13.55 12.54 -0.11
CA LYS A 100 -14.63 12.43 0.86
C LYS A 100 -14.25 13.03 2.21
#